data_AF-A0A2D4KTW3-F1
#
_entry.id   AF-A0A2D4KTW3-F1
#
_cell.length_a   1.000
_cell.length_b   1.000
_cell.length_c   1.000
_cell.angle_alpha   90.00
_cell.angle_beta   90.00
_cell.angle_gamma   90.00
#
_symmetry.space_group_name_H-M   'P 1'
#
loop_
_entity.id
_entity.type
_entity.pdbx_description
1 polymer ?
#
loop_
_entity_poly.entity_id
_entity_poly.type
_entity_poly.pdbx_seq_one_letter_code
_entity_poly.pdbx_strand_id
1 'polypeptide(L)'
;CRSHPYIVVPYRCLVGEFVSDALLVPDKCKFLHQERMDICETHLHWHTVAKESCSEKGMNLHDYGMLLPCGIDKFRGVEFVCCLVADESDNVDSAEAEEDDSDVWWGGADADYADGSYDKVTEEQLAEGDTTDV
;
A
#
# COMPACT_ATOMS: atom_id res chain seq x y z
N CYS A 1 -7.56 -4.79 -30.44
CA CYS A 1 -7.38 -3.47 -29.79
C CYS A 1 -5.94 -3.02 -29.99
N ARG A 2 -5.67 -1.84 -30.59
CA ARG A 2 -4.33 -1.21 -30.62
C ARG A 2 -4.33 -0.11 -29.56
N SER A 3 -3.53 -0.26 -28.51
CA SER A 3 -3.42 0.71 -27.40
C SER A 3 -1.95 0.91 -27.00
N HIS A 4 -1.67 2.03 -26.32
CA HIS A 4 -0.38 2.27 -25.69
C HIS A 4 -0.18 1.38 -24.46
N PRO A 5 1.05 0.99 -24.13
CA PRO A 5 1.36 0.27 -22.90
C PRO A 5 1.16 1.19 -21.68
N TYR A 6 0.53 0.65 -20.63
CA TYR A 6 0.35 1.31 -19.34
C TYR A 6 0.89 0.40 -18.23
N ILE A 7 1.57 1.00 -17.26
CA ILE A 7 1.99 0.31 -16.03
C ILE A 7 0.84 0.47 -15.02
N VAL A 8 0.34 -0.63 -14.48
CA VAL A 8 -0.79 -0.67 -13.56
C VAL A 8 -0.52 -1.65 -12.43
N VAL A 9 -1.10 -1.39 -11.25
CA VAL A 9 -1.15 -2.37 -10.15
C VAL A 9 -2.53 -3.01 -10.16
N PRO A 10 -2.65 -4.30 -10.50
CA PRO A 10 -3.94 -4.98 -10.55
C PRO A 10 -4.46 -5.31 -9.15
N TYR A 11 -5.78 -5.30 -9.00
CA TYR A 11 -6.44 -5.84 -7.81
C TYR A 11 -6.62 -7.36 -7.94
N ARG A 12 -6.34 -8.09 -6.86
CA ARG A 12 -6.60 -9.52 -6.78
C ARG A 12 -7.99 -9.79 -6.22
N CYS A 13 -8.82 -10.47 -7.00
CA CYS A 13 -10.14 -10.93 -6.56
C CYS A 13 -10.00 -12.13 -5.63
N LEU A 14 -10.24 -11.93 -4.34
CA LEU A 14 -10.28 -13.01 -3.34
C LEU A 14 -11.59 -13.79 -3.48
N VAL A 15 -11.50 -15.12 -3.60
CA VAL A 15 -12.65 -16.01 -3.78
C VAL A 15 -12.72 -17.00 -2.63
N GLY A 16 -13.88 -17.08 -1.97
CA GLY A 16 -14.11 -18.02 -0.87
C GLY A 16 -13.58 -17.53 0.47
N GLU A 17 -13.19 -18.47 1.33
CA GLU A 17 -12.57 -18.17 2.61
C GLU A 17 -11.16 -17.61 2.39
N PHE A 18 -10.79 -16.59 3.17
CA PHE A 18 -9.48 -15.99 3.06
C PHE A 18 -8.41 -16.91 3.61
N VAL A 19 -7.40 -17.16 2.77
CA VAL A 19 -6.14 -17.81 3.16
C VAL A 19 -5.03 -16.83 2.82
N SER A 20 -4.12 -16.61 3.77
CA SER A 20 -3.00 -15.69 3.54
C SER A 20 -2.03 -16.27 2.50
N ASP A 21 -1.20 -15.39 1.94
CA ASP A 21 -0.31 -15.77 0.85
C ASP A 21 0.93 -16.48 1.38
N ALA A 22 1.36 -17.52 0.67
CA ALA A 22 2.58 -18.23 1.03
C ALA A 22 3.82 -17.44 0.57
N LEU A 23 4.41 -16.66 1.48
CA LEU A 23 5.64 -15.92 1.19
C LEU A 23 6.85 -16.87 1.14
N LEU A 24 7.66 -16.72 0.10
CA LEU A 24 8.92 -17.44 -0.02
C LEU A 24 9.99 -16.74 0.83
N VAL A 25 10.80 -17.52 1.53
CA VAL A 25 11.88 -17.00 2.39
C VAL A 25 13.22 -17.49 1.84
N PRO A 26 13.93 -16.66 1.05
CA PRO A 26 15.27 -16.99 0.59
C PRO A 26 16.29 -17.07 1.73
N ASP A 27 17.45 -17.65 1.43
CA ASP A 27 18.57 -17.66 2.37
C ASP A 27 18.99 -16.24 2.75
N LYS A 28 19.40 -16.04 4.00
CA LYS A 28 19.74 -14.73 4.61
C LYS A 28 18.55 -13.78 4.83
N CYS A 29 17.32 -14.20 4.53
CA CYS A 29 16.12 -13.44 4.84
C CYS A 29 15.43 -13.95 6.11
N LYS A 30 14.57 -13.12 6.68
CA LYS A 30 13.78 -13.44 7.88
C LYS A 30 12.32 -13.18 7.64
N PHE A 31 11.49 -14.19 7.89
CA PHE A 31 10.05 -14.06 7.92
C PHE A 31 9.59 -13.52 9.28
N LEU A 32 8.69 -12.54 9.22
CA LEU A 32 8.14 -11.82 10.36
C LEU A 32 6.64 -11.60 10.09
N HIS A 33 5.87 -11.38 11.15
CA HIS A 33 4.48 -10.96 11.01
C HIS A 33 4.09 -10.06 12.18
N GLN A 34 3.11 -9.21 11.94
CA GLN A 34 2.51 -8.32 12.93
C GLN A 34 0.99 -8.40 12.82
N GLU A 35 0.33 -8.77 13.90
CA GLU A 35 -1.13 -8.82 14.00
C GLU A 35 -1.63 -7.91 15.12
N ARG A 36 -2.78 -7.26 14.90
CA ARG A 36 -3.46 -6.40 15.88
C ARG A 36 -4.97 -6.52 15.72
N MET A 37 -5.61 -7.20 16.67
CA MET A 37 -7.06 -7.49 16.62
C MET A 37 -7.96 -6.27 16.84
N ASP A 38 -7.42 -5.21 17.42
CA ASP A 38 -8.10 -3.96 17.75
C ASP A 38 -8.20 -2.98 16.57
N ILE A 39 -7.29 -3.08 15.59
CA ILE A 39 -7.29 -2.22 14.40
C ILE A 39 -7.76 -2.98 13.15
N CYS A 40 -8.22 -2.22 12.16
CA CYS A 40 -8.68 -2.73 10.87
C CYS A 40 -8.29 -1.71 9.79
N GLU A 41 -7.14 -1.94 9.17
CA GLU A 41 -6.45 -0.96 8.32
C GLU A 41 -6.33 -1.45 6.88
N THR A 42 -6.01 -0.52 5.98
CA THR A 42 -5.91 -0.78 4.53
C THR A 42 -4.63 -1.53 4.16
N HIS A 43 -4.60 -2.08 2.95
CA HIS A 43 -3.42 -2.73 2.37
C HIS A 43 -2.15 -1.84 2.42
N LEU A 44 -2.30 -0.56 2.06
CA LEU A 44 -1.18 0.39 2.05
C LEU A 44 -0.60 0.65 3.44
N HIS A 45 -1.45 0.72 4.47
CA HIS A 45 -0.99 0.91 5.86
C HIS A 45 -0.09 -0.24 6.30
N TRP A 46 -0.54 -1.47 6.09
CA TRP A 46 0.19 -2.67 6.46
C TRP A 46 1.50 -2.84 5.70
N HIS A 47 1.54 -2.40 4.43
CA HIS A 47 2.77 -2.34 3.66
C HIS A 47 3.79 -1.36 4.26
N THR A 48 3.36 -0.17 4.67
CA THR A 48 4.23 0.79 5.36
C THR A 48 4.77 0.20 6.67
N VAL A 49 3.91 -0.44 7.47
CA VAL A 49 4.33 -1.09 8.73
C VAL A 49 5.37 -2.19 8.47
N ALA A 50 5.19 -3.01 7.43
CA ALA A 50 6.15 -4.04 7.06
C ALA A 50 7.50 -3.43 6.65
N LYS A 51 7.48 -2.38 5.82
CA LYS A 51 8.69 -1.67 5.39
C LYS A 51 9.44 -1.05 6.56
N GLU A 52 8.75 -0.31 7.41
CA GLU A 52 9.34 0.30 8.60
C GLU A 52 9.95 -0.74 9.53
N SER A 53 9.27 -1.87 9.76
CA SER A 53 9.78 -2.95 10.61
C SER A 53 11.04 -3.62 10.05
N CYS A 54 11.18 -3.72 8.72
CA CYS A 54 12.42 -4.17 8.09
C CYS A 54 13.52 -3.11 8.21
N SER A 55 13.20 -1.85 7.92
CA SER A 55 14.15 -0.73 7.97
C SER A 55 14.72 -0.50 9.38
N GLU A 56 13.91 -0.66 10.44
CA GLU A 56 14.36 -0.63 11.83
C GLU A 56 15.44 -1.69 12.15
N LYS A 57 15.44 -2.80 11.40
CA LYS A 57 16.41 -3.88 11.54
C LYS A 57 17.58 -3.76 10.56
N GLY A 58 17.66 -2.67 9.80
CA GLY A 58 18.68 -2.47 8.76
C GLY A 58 18.55 -3.44 7.58
N MET A 59 17.32 -3.88 7.27
CA MET A 59 17.01 -4.80 6.17
C MET A 59 15.99 -4.14 5.23
N ASN A 60 15.92 -4.62 3.99
CA ASN A 60 14.88 -4.21 3.03
C ASN A 60 13.70 -5.19 3.05
N LEU A 61 12.51 -4.65 2.78
CA LEU A 61 11.30 -5.44 2.58
C LEU A 61 11.38 -6.15 1.23
N HIS A 62 11.39 -7.48 1.24
CA HIS A 62 11.42 -8.30 0.03
C HIS A 62 10.02 -8.68 -0.44
N ASP A 63 9.19 -9.21 0.46
CA ASP A 63 7.82 -9.62 0.15
C ASP A 63 6.90 -9.41 1.35
N TYR A 64 5.59 -9.26 1.11
CA TYR A 64 4.58 -9.07 2.15
C TYR A 64 3.21 -9.61 1.74
N GLY A 65 2.43 -10.02 2.74
CA GLY A 65 1.10 -10.58 2.61
C GLY A 65 0.19 -10.07 3.71
N MET A 66 -1.10 -9.94 3.41
CA MET A 66 -2.08 -9.49 4.39
C MET A 66 -2.60 -10.63 5.26
N LEU A 67 -2.88 -10.34 6.54
CA LEU A 67 -3.43 -11.29 7.50
C LEU A 67 -4.80 -10.83 8.00
N LEU A 68 -5.67 -11.81 8.24
CA LEU A 68 -6.94 -11.63 8.96
C LEU A 68 -7.83 -10.53 8.37
N PRO A 69 -8.62 -10.81 7.32
CA PRO A 69 -9.51 -9.82 6.74
C PRO A 69 -10.57 -9.40 7.76
N CYS A 70 -10.78 -8.09 7.86
CA CYS A 70 -11.81 -7.49 8.71
C CYS A 70 -12.85 -6.70 7.90
N GLY A 71 -12.60 -6.46 6.62
CA GLY A 71 -13.49 -5.79 5.69
C GLY A 71 -13.02 -5.93 4.25
N ILE A 72 -13.69 -5.24 3.33
CA ILE A 72 -13.27 -5.16 1.93
C ILE A 72 -11.98 -4.34 1.87
N ASP A 73 -10.90 -4.97 1.37
CA ASP A 73 -9.56 -4.39 1.29
C ASP A 73 -9.02 -3.86 2.63
N LYS A 74 -9.42 -4.51 3.73
CA LYS A 74 -8.98 -4.19 5.09
C LYS A 74 -8.59 -5.42 5.88
N PHE A 75 -7.50 -5.29 6.61
CA PHE A 75 -6.81 -6.40 7.26
C PHE A 75 -6.41 -6.02 8.70
N ARG A 76 -6.16 -7.02 9.53
CA ARG A 76 -5.73 -6.85 10.94
C ARG A 76 -4.27 -7.18 11.16
N GLY A 77 -3.56 -7.60 10.13
CA GLY A 77 -2.15 -7.86 10.23
C GLY A 77 -1.47 -7.96 8.88
N VAL A 78 -0.16 -8.15 8.96
CA VAL A 78 0.73 -8.32 7.82
C VAL A 78 1.79 -9.36 8.15
N GLU A 79 2.09 -10.23 7.21
CA GLU A 79 3.28 -11.08 7.18
C GLU A 79 4.25 -10.54 6.14
N PHE A 80 5.54 -10.61 6.42
CA PHE A 80 6.56 -10.01 5.56
C PHE A 80 7.93 -10.67 5.71
N VAL A 81 8.73 -10.56 4.66
CA VAL A 81 10.10 -11.10 4.59
C VAL A 81 11.07 -9.93 4.49
N CYS A 82 11.96 -9.81 5.47
CA CYS A 82 13.05 -8.85 5.42
C CYS A 82 14.33 -9.55 4.98
N CYS A 83 15.01 -8.99 3.99
CA CYS A 83 16.31 -9.48 3.51
C CYS A 83 17.39 -8.44 3.78
N LEU A 84 18.61 -8.90 4.07
CA LEU A 84 19.77 -8.00 4.09
C LEU A 84 19.93 -7.38 2.70
N VAL A 85 20.20 -6.07 2.66
CA VAL A 85 20.61 -5.41 1.43
C VAL A 85 21.96 -6.01 1.08
N ALA A 86 21.99 -6.87 0.07
CA ALA A 86 23.26 -7.34 -0.45
C ALA A 86 23.91 -6.15 -1.14
N ASP A 87 24.86 -5.50 -0.46
CA ASP A 87 25.96 -4.89 -1.19
C ASP A 87 26.57 -6.04 -2.01
N GLU A 88 26.49 -5.90 -3.32
CA GLU A 88 26.84 -6.88 -4.34
C GLU A 88 27.95 -7.85 -3.88
N SER A 89 27.61 -9.12 -3.70
CA SER A 89 28.63 -10.17 -3.61
C SER A 89 28.15 -11.46 -4.26
N ASP A 90 28.77 -11.68 -5.42
CA ASP A 90 29.06 -12.94 -6.11
C ASP A 90 28.04 -13.48 -7.12
N ASN A 91 27.96 -12.79 -8.26
CA ASN A 91 28.03 -13.46 -9.56
C ASN A 91 28.83 -12.61 -10.57
N VAL A 92 30.16 -12.64 -10.45
CA VAL A 92 31.07 -12.14 -11.49
C VAL A 92 31.46 -13.33 -12.36
N ASP A 93 30.74 -13.57 -13.46
CA ASP A 93 31.34 -13.83 -14.78
C ASP A 93 30.28 -13.78 -15.90
N SER A 94 30.17 -12.63 -16.60
CA SER A 94 30.00 -12.51 -18.07
C SER A 94 29.43 -11.15 -18.48
N ALA A 95 30.33 -10.27 -18.89
CA ALA A 95 30.21 -9.20 -19.90
C ALA A 95 28.83 -8.61 -20.27
N GLU A 96 28.70 -7.32 -19.95
CA GLU A 96 28.05 -6.24 -20.71
C GLU A 96 26.64 -6.46 -21.29
N ALA A 97 25.63 -6.00 -20.55
CA ALA A 97 24.49 -5.25 -21.10
C ALA A 97 23.89 -4.35 -20.00
N GLU A 98 23.84 -3.05 -20.27
CA GLU A 98 23.01 -2.07 -19.56
C GLU A 98 21.54 -2.53 -19.59
N GLU A 99 20.81 -2.52 -18.46
CA GLU A 99 19.34 -2.33 -18.40
C GLU A 99 18.79 -2.39 -16.95
N ASP A 100 18.22 -1.26 -16.51
CA ASP A 100 16.95 -1.16 -15.77
C ASP A 100 16.78 -1.93 -14.43
N ASP A 101 17.42 -1.45 -13.36
CA ASP A 101 16.97 -1.70 -11.98
C ASP A 101 16.24 -0.46 -11.45
N SER A 102 15.01 -0.29 -11.93
CA SER A 102 14.11 0.71 -11.41
C SER A 102 13.38 0.15 -10.18
N ASP A 103 13.96 0.40 -9.01
CA ASP A 103 13.31 0.32 -7.70
C ASP A 103 12.15 1.34 -7.61
N VAL A 104 11.12 1.18 -8.44
CA VAL A 104 9.95 2.07 -8.47
C VAL A 104 8.91 1.60 -7.48
N TRP A 105 9.20 1.85 -6.20
CA TRP A 105 8.24 1.66 -5.12
C TRP A 105 7.21 2.80 -5.17
N TRP A 106 6.07 2.58 -5.82
CA TRP A 106 4.94 3.52 -5.90
C TRP A 106 4.16 3.65 -4.58
N GLY A 107 4.87 3.96 -3.51
CA GLY A 107 4.32 4.34 -2.21
C GLY A 107 4.97 5.64 -1.76
N GLY A 108 4.84 6.69 -2.58
CA GLY A 108 5.18 8.04 -2.16
C GLY A 108 4.29 8.45 -0.99
N ALA A 109 4.91 9.03 0.03
CA ALA A 109 4.24 9.89 0.99
C ALA A 109 3.44 10.97 0.24
N ASP A 110 2.37 11.46 0.86
CA ASP A 110 1.57 12.61 0.43
C ASP A 110 0.40 12.29 -0.53
N ALA A 111 -0.58 11.51 -0.05
CA ALA A 111 -1.96 11.62 -0.52
C ALA A 111 -2.68 12.73 0.27
N ASP A 112 -2.23 13.98 0.08
CA ASP A 112 -3.00 15.16 0.47
C ASP A 112 -4.21 15.29 -0.47
N TYR A 113 -5.37 14.79 -0.03
CA TYR A 113 -6.64 15.06 -0.69
C TYR A 113 -7.03 16.52 -0.47
N ALA A 114 -6.67 17.40 -1.40
CA ALA A 114 -7.23 18.74 -1.50
C ALA A 114 -7.55 19.08 -2.97
N ASP A 115 -8.84 19.03 -3.33
CA ASP A 115 -9.52 19.79 -4.41
C ASP A 115 -11.01 19.37 -4.41
N GLY A 116 -12.06 20.19 -4.53
CA GLY A 116 -12.26 21.62 -4.78
C GLY A 116 -13.77 21.87 -4.65
N SER A 117 -14.18 22.97 -4.02
CA SER A 117 -14.68 24.16 -4.74
C SER A 117 -15.80 23.85 -5.74
N TYR A 118 -17.05 24.04 -5.32
CA TYR A 118 -18.12 24.45 -6.23
C TYR A 118 -18.62 25.84 -5.80
N ASP A 119 -18.52 26.75 -6.76
CA ASP A 119 -18.83 28.17 -6.66
C ASP A 119 -20.32 28.48 -6.51
N LYS A 120 -20.56 29.58 -5.78
CA LYS A 120 -21.65 30.57 -5.81
C LYS A 120 -22.87 30.31 -6.72
N VAL A 121 -24.04 30.40 -6.09
CA VAL A 121 -25.21 31.08 -6.68
C VAL A 121 -25.66 32.18 -5.71
N THR A 122 -25.48 33.42 -6.11
CA THR A 122 -26.14 34.60 -5.53
C THR A 122 -27.50 34.74 -6.17
N GLU A 123 -28.57 34.83 -5.38
CA GLU A 123 -29.79 35.51 -5.81
C GLU A 123 -30.41 36.25 -4.62
N GLU A 124 -30.61 37.55 -4.84
CA GLU A 124 -31.15 38.51 -3.90
C GLU A 124 -32.68 38.37 -3.74
N GLN A 125 -33.13 38.78 -2.55
CA GLN A 125 -34.38 39.49 -2.25
C GLN A 125 -35.72 38.75 -1.95
N LEU A 126 -36.19 39.07 -0.73
CA LEU A 126 -37.56 39.42 -0.31
C LEU A 126 -38.60 38.29 -0.12
N ALA A 127 -39.02 38.07 1.13
CA ALA A 127 -40.35 38.45 1.62
C ALA A 127 -40.50 38.22 3.14
N GLU A 128 -41.24 39.13 3.76
CA GLU A 128 -41.71 39.13 5.15
C GLU A 128 -42.45 37.86 5.56
N GLY A 129 -42.51 37.58 6.88
CA GLY A 129 -43.67 36.89 7.44
C GLY A 129 -43.43 36.02 8.68
N ASP A 130 -43.73 36.61 9.82
CA ASP A 130 -44.47 36.01 10.93
C ASP A 130 -43.74 35.22 12.05
N THR A 131 -44.33 35.47 13.21
CA THR A 131 -44.00 35.24 14.61
C THR A 131 -44.08 33.78 15.07
N THR A 132 -43.37 33.42 16.14
CA THR A 132 -43.93 33.05 17.46
C THR A 132 -42.86 32.48 18.41
N ASP A 133 -42.94 32.90 19.67
CA ASP A 133 -42.28 32.39 20.88
C ASP A 133 -42.42 30.88 21.10
N VAL A 134 -41.37 30.26 21.67
CA VAL A 134 -41.43 29.39 22.88
C VAL A 134 -40.12 29.52 23.66
#